data_AF-A0A7X8TM21-F1
#
_entry.id   AF-A0A7X8TM21-F1
#
_cell.length_a   1.000
_cell.length_b   1.000
_cell.length_c   1.000
_cell.angle_alpha   90.00
_cell.angle_beta   90.00
_cell.angle_gamma   90.00
#
_symmetry.space_group_name_H-M   'P 1'
#
loop_
_entity.id
_entity.type
_entity.pdbx_description
1 polymer ?
#
loop_
_entity_poly.entity_id
_entity_poly.type
_entity_poly.pdbx_seq_one_letter_code
_entity_poly.pdbx_strand_id
1 'polypeptide(L)'
;MTRRAQLNVFLSWLLGKDSQKQAGGGTGRSLRFSTAWCWDIEVPQPDPTGEVHRQVIVDGTYFNGWCVLIAHNGAHVIGWQWCDKESKAAWAALFKRF
;
A
#
# COMPACT_ATOMS: atom_id res chain seq x y z
N MET A 1 -15.92 9.55 19.80
CA MET A 1 -14.45 9.52 19.66
C MET A 1 -14.05 10.48 18.56
N THR A 2 -12.96 11.23 18.70
CA THR A 2 -12.44 12.11 17.65
C THR A 2 -11.68 11.31 16.59
N ARG A 3 -11.49 11.84 15.37
CA ARG A 3 -10.68 11.17 14.32
C ARG A 3 -9.26 10.88 14.79
N ARG A 4 -8.64 11.80 15.53
CA ARG A 4 -7.30 11.58 16.13
C ARG A 4 -7.28 10.36 17.05
N ALA A 5 -8.28 10.20 17.91
CA ALA A 5 -8.35 9.05 18.81
C ALA A 5 -8.54 7.73 18.02
N GLN A 6 -9.38 7.74 16.98
CA GLN A 6 -9.55 6.58 16.08
C GLN A 6 -8.24 6.21 15.38
N LEU A 7 -7.49 7.20 14.86
CA LEU A 7 -6.20 6.98 14.23
C LEU A 7 -5.17 6.38 15.21
N ASN A 8 -5.12 6.86 16.45
CA ASN A 8 -4.22 6.29 17.46
C ASN A 8 -4.53 4.82 17.74
N VAL A 9 -5.82 4.46 17.87
CA VAL A 9 -6.24 3.07 18.06
C VAL A 9 -5.90 2.24 16.81
N PHE A 10 -6.13 2.78 15.63
CA PHE A 10 -5.78 2.14 14.36
C PHE A 10 -4.28 1.84 14.25
N LEU A 11 -3.41 2.82 14.53
CA LEU A 11 -1.96 2.66 14.47
C LEU A 11 -1.45 1.69 15.54
N SER A 12 -2.00 1.78 16.76
CA SER A 12 -1.66 0.84 17.84
C SER A 12 -2.03 -0.59 17.48
N TRP A 13 -3.15 -0.79 16.78
CA TRP A 13 -3.55 -2.09 16.26
C TRP A 13 -2.64 -2.55 15.12
N LEU A 14 -2.42 -1.69 14.11
CA LEU A 14 -1.70 -2.02 12.88
C LEU A 14 -0.22 -2.34 13.12
N LEU A 15 0.42 -1.60 14.01
CA LEU A 15 1.84 -1.75 14.34
C LEU A 15 2.06 -2.64 15.58
N GLY A 16 0.98 -3.06 16.23
CA GLY A 16 0.99 -3.84 17.45
C GLY A 16 0.76 -5.34 17.22
N LYS A 17 0.48 -6.04 18.33
CA LYS A 17 0.19 -7.49 18.34
C LYS A 17 -1.28 -7.78 18.64
N ASP A 18 -2.06 -6.75 18.95
CA ASP A 18 -3.45 -6.91 19.33
C ASP A 18 -4.30 -7.32 18.12
N SER A 19 -5.25 -8.22 18.33
CA SER A 19 -6.32 -8.43 17.36
C SER A 19 -7.23 -7.20 17.30
N GLN A 20 -7.98 -7.05 16.20
CA GLN A 20 -8.95 -5.96 16.06
C GLN A 20 -10.02 -5.96 17.17
N LYS A 21 -10.33 -7.13 17.74
CA LYS A 21 -11.24 -7.26 18.87
C LYS A 21 -10.63 -6.64 20.14
N GLN A 22 -9.37 -6.92 20.41
CA GLN A 22 -8.64 -6.40 21.57
C GLN A 22 -8.45 -4.88 21.46
N ALA A 23 -7.99 -4.39 20.31
CA ALA A 23 -7.74 -2.96 20.11
C ALA A 23 -9.03 -2.11 20.12
N GLY A 24 -10.14 -2.64 19.63
CA GLY A 24 -11.42 -1.92 19.57
C GLY A 24 -12.28 -2.00 20.83
N GLY A 25 -11.92 -2.81 21.83
CA GLY A 25 -12.71 -3.01 23.07
C GLY A 25 -14.11 -3.59 22.85
N GLY A 26 -14.38 -4.18 21.68
CA GLY A 26 -15.71 -4.62 21.25
C GLY A 26 -15.62 -5.80 20.27
N THR A 27 -16.37 -5.76 19.18
CA THR A 27 -16.14 -6.71 18.06
C THR A 27 -15.06 -6.15 17.13
N GLY A 28 -14.26 -7.01 16.50
CA GLY A 28 -13.32 -6.56 15.47
C GLY A 28 -14.00 -5.83 14.30
N ARG A 29 -15.30 -6.07 14.08
CA ARG A 29 -16.11 -5.38 13.07
C ARG A 29 -16.29 -3.90 13.41
N SER A 30 -16.52 -3.57 14.67
CA SER A 30 -16.70 -2.19 15.15
C SER A 30 -15.43 -1.37 14.91
N LEU A 31 -14.25 -1.94 15.21
CA LEU A 31 -12.96 -1.28 14.92
C LEU A 31 -12.82 -1.01 13.42
N ARG A 32 -12.95 -2.05 12.57
CA ARG A 32 -12.85 -1.91 11.10
C ARG A 32 -13.76 -0.83 10.54
N PHE A 33 -15.02 -0.77 11.00
CA PHE A 33 -15.96 0.24 10.56
C PHE A 33 -15.51 1.64 10.97
N SER A 34 -15.10 1.82 12.24
CA SER A 34 -14.72 3.13 12.78
C SER A 34 -13.39 3.67 12.26
N THR A 35 -12.49 2.80 11.79
CA THR A 35 -11.16 3.16 11.28
C THR A 35 -11.01 2.93 9.78
N ALA A 36 -12.11 2.65 9.06
CA ALA A 36 -12.06 2.38 7.61
C ALA A 36 -11.39 3.53 6.85
N TRP A 37 -11.69 4.77 7.23
CA TRP A 37 -11.12 5.98 6.64
C TRP A 37 -9.59 6.09 6.80
N CYS A 38 -8.98 5.37 7.76
CA CYS A 38 -7.53 5.36 7.91
C CYS A 38 -6.82 4.63 6.76
N TRP A 39 -7.55 3.83 5.96
CA TRP A 39 -7.06 3.19 4.76
C TRP A 39 -7.22 4.03 3.49
N ASP A 40 -7.94 5.16 3.57
CA ASP A 40 -8.14 6.08 2.44
C ASP A 40 -6.90 6.96 2.24
N ILE A 41 -5.77 6.31 1.96
CA ILE A 41 -4.47 6.94 1.72
C ILE A 41 -4.25 6.99 0.21
N GLU A 42 -4.15 8.21 -0.32
CA GLU A 42 -3.65 8.42 -1.67
C GLU A 42 -2.14 8.19 -1.67
N VAL A 43 -1.69 7.14 -2.38
CA VAL A 43 -0.27 6.90 -2.62
C VAL A 43 0.07 7.53 -3.97
N PRO A 44 0.88 8.59 -4.02
CA PRO A 44 1.27 9.19 -5.29
C PRO A 44 2.25 8.30 -6.05
N GLN A 45 2.42 8.57 -7.33
CA GLN A 45 3.53 8.01 -8.10
C GLN A 45 4.83 8.72 -7.68
N PRO A 46 5.97 8.01 -7.59
CA PRO A 46 7.26 8.65 -7.40
C PRO A 46 7.54 9.64 -8.54
N ASP A 47 8.15 10.77 -8.22
CA ASP A 47 8.56 11.74 -9.23
C ASP A 47 9.77 11.20 -10.02
N PRO A 48 9.78 11.31 -11.37
CA PRO A 48 10.93 10.92 -12.17
C PRO A 48 12.13 11.82 -11.84
N THR A 49 13.17 11.25 -11.25
CA THR A 49 14.39 11.99 -10.87
C THR A 49 15.41 12.07 -12.00
N GLY A 50 15.26 11.25 -13.06
CA GLY A 50 16.27 11.07 -14.11
C GLY A 50 17.51 10.31 -13.65
N GLU A 51 17.49 9.74 -12.44
CA GLU A 51 18.59 8.95 -11.91
C GLU A 51 18.75 7.65 -12.72
N VAL A 52 19.98 7.37 -13.14
CA VAL A 52 20.31 6.08 -13.78
C VAL A 52 20.63 5.06 -12.69
N HIS A 53 19.72 4.13 -12.46
CA HIS A 53 19.93 3.06 -11.49
C HIS A 53 20.73 1.91 -12.11
N ARG A 54 21.77 1.45 -11.40
CA ARG A 54 22.58 0.29 -11.82
C ARG A 54 21.75 -0.99 -11.95
N GLN A 55 20.74 -1.14 -11.09
CA GLN A 55 19.84 -2.27 -11.08
C GLN A 55 18.45 -1.77 -10.67
N VAL A 56 17.44 -2.31 -11.33
CA VAL A 56 16.04 -2.18 -10.93
C VAL A 56 15.50 -3.57 -10.68
N ILE A 57 14.87 -3.77 -9.52
CA ILE A 57 14.17 -4.99 -9.15
C ILE A 57 12.70 -4.74 -9.37
N VAL A 58 12.05 -5.67 -10.06
CA VAL A 58 10.62 -5.61 -10.34
C VAL A 58 9.93 -6.87 -9.85
N ASP A 59 8.77 -6.70 -9.22
CA ASP A 59 7.94 -7.79 -8.74
C ASP A 59 6.45 -7.43 -8.79
N GLY A 60 5.61 -8.46 -8.82
CA GLY A 60 4.15 -8.36 -8.82
C GLY A 60 3.54 -9.01 -7.59
N THR A 61 2.57 -8.34 -6.97
CA THR A 61 1.80 -8.92 -5.86
C THR A 61 0.31 -8.83 -6.13
N TYR A 62 -0.39 -9.94 -5.93
CA TYR A 62 -1.85 -10.01 -6.06
C TYR A 62 -2.54 -9.61 -4.76
N PHE A 63 -3.53 -8.74 -4.87
CA PHE A 63 -4.38 -8.29 -3.77
C PHE A 63 -5.83 -8.15 -4.22
N ASN A 64 -6.74 -8.86 -3.56
CA ASN A 64 -8.19 -8.78 -3.79
C ASN A 64 -8.62 -8.88 -5.28
N GLY A 65 -7.99 -9.79 -6.03
CA GLY A 65 -8.28 -10.00 -7.46
C GLY A 65 -7.62 -9.00 -8.42
N TRP A 66 -6.85 -8.05 -7.90
CA TRP A 66 -5.98 -7.16 -8.66
C TRP A 66 -4.52 -7.54 -8.46
N CYS A 67 -3.62 -6.98 -9.27
CA CYS A 67 -2.19 -7.10 -9.12
C CYS A 67 -1.55 -5.70 -9.11
N VAL A 68 -0.60 -5.47 -8.22
CA VAL A 68 0.28 -4.30 -8.26
C VAL A 68 1.68 -4.75 -8.69
N LEU A 69 2.19 -4.10 -9.72
CA LEU A 69 3.57 -4.23 -10.17
C LEU A 69 4.38 -3.11 -9.53
N ILE A 70 5.53 -3.43 -8.95
CA ILE A 70 6.38 -2.47 -8.24
C ILE A 70 7.80 -2.57 -8.79
N ALA A 71 8.41 -1.41 -9.05
CA ALA A 71 9.83 -1.27 -9.36
C ALA A 71 10.53 -0.54 -8.21
N HIS A 72 11.67 -1.07 -7.77
CA HIS A 72 12.50 -0.43 -6.75
C HIS A 72 14.00 -0.59 -7.05
N ASN A 73 14.79 0.39 -6.62
CA ASN A 73 16.25 0.42 -6.81
C ASN A 73 17.03 -0.27 -5.66
N GLY A 74 16.34 -1.07 -4.84
CA GLY A 74 16.87 -1.69 -3.62
C GLY A 74 16.69 -0.85 -2.35
N ALA A 75 16.48 0.47 -2.47
CA ALA A 75 16.24 1.35 -1.31
C ALA A 75 14.85 2.02 -1.36
N HIS A 76 14.43 2.48 -2.54
CA HIS A 76 13.19 3.23 -2.73
C HIS A 76 12.37 2.65 -3.88
N VAL A 77 11.04 2.75 -3.76
CA VAL A 77 10.11 2.50 -4.86
C VAL A 77 10.26 3.64 -5.87
N ILE A 78 10.53 3.30 -7.12
CA ILE A 78 10.73 4.25 -8.22
C ILE A 78 9.57 4.25 -9.22
N GLY A 79 8.68 3.25 -9.12
CA GLY A 79 7.44 3.23 -9.88
C GLY A 79 6.54 2.09 -9.43
N TRP A 80 5.24 2.25 -9.62
CA TRP A 80 4.28 1.17 -9.39
C TRP A 80 3.09 1.29 -10.36
N GLN A 81 2.43 0.18 -10.64
CA GLN A 81 1.32 0.12 -11.60
C GLN A 81 0.31 -0.95 -11.18
N TRP A 82 -0.97 -0.57 -11.04
CA TRP A 82 -2.06 -1.53 -10.92
C TRP A 82 -2.36 -2.20 -12.27
N CYS A 83 -2.72 -3.47 -12.23
CA CYS A 83 -3.29 -4.22 -13.34
C CYS A 83 -4.29 -5.28 -12.85
N ASP A 84 -5.12 -5.77 -13.74
CA ASP A 84 -6.03 -6.90 -13.52
C ASP A 84 -5.25 -8.23 -13.41
N LYS A 85 -4.23 -8.37 -14.25
CA LYS A 85 -3.29 -9.49 -14.25
C LYS A 85 -1.94 -9.07 -14.81
N GLU A 86 -0.92 -9.86 -14.51
CA GLU A 86 0.38 -9.69 -15.13
C GLU A 86 0.30 -9.89 -16.64
N SER A 87 0.72 -8.86 -17.38
CA SER A 87 0.73 -8.88 -18.84
C SER A 87 1.87 -8.03 -19.37
N LYS A 88 2.30 -8.29 -20.60
CA LYS A 88 3.35 -7.48 -21.25
C LYS A 88 2.99 -5.99 -21.30
N ALA A 89 1.70 -5.67 -21.51
CA ALA A 89 1.23 -4.29 -21.54
C ALA A 89 1.31 -3.62 -20.16
N ALA A 90 0.95 -4.35 -19.08
CA ALA A 90 1.07 -3.84 -17.72
C ALA A 90 2.53 -3.58 -17.32
N TRP A 91 3.43 -4.52 -17.64
CA TRP A 91 4.86 -4.34 -17.41
C TRP A 91 5.43 -3.16 -18.20
N ALA A 92 5.06 -3.02 -19.48
CA ALA A 92 5.47 -1.86 -20.29
C ALA A 92 4.94 -0.53 -19.74
N ALA A 93 3.74 -0.51 -19.15
CA ALA A 93 3.20 0.68 -18.49
C ALA A 93 4.00 1.05 -17.23
N LEU A 94 4.43 0.05 -16.44
CA LEU A 94 5.33 0.29 -15.30
C LEU A 94 6.66 0.88 -15.75
N PHE A 95 7.32 0.28 -16.75
CA PHE A 95 8.64 0.74 -17.22
C PHE A 95 8.64 2.13 -17.86
N LYS A 96 7.48 2.69 -18.22
CA LYS A 96 7.37 4.08 -18.71
C LYS A 96 7.38 5.12 -17.59
N ARG A 97 7.36 4.69 -16.33
CA ARG A 97 7.22 5.59 -15.17
C ARG A 97 8.55 6.09 -14.60
N PHE A 98 9.67 5.44 -14.93
CA PHE A 98 11.01 5.75 -14.46
C PHE A 98 12.04 5.57 -15.57
#